data_AF-A0A9E8N5J8-F1
#
_entry.id   AF-A0A9E8N5J8-F1
#
_cell.length_a   1.000
_cell.length_b   1.000
_cell.length_c   1.000
_cell.angle_alpha   90.00
_cell.angle_beta   90.00
_cell.angle_gamma   90.00
#
_symmetry.space_group_name_H-M   'P 1'
#
loop_
_entity.id
_entity.type
_entity.pdbx_description
1 polymer ?
#
loop_
_entity_poly.entity_id
_entity_poly.type
_entity_poly.pdbx_seq_one_letter_code
_entity_poly.pdbx_strand_id
1 'polypeptide(L)' 'MKQSRFPKGWDEERVKRVLDHYENQTEVEAVAEDEAAWEDASQTFVEVPNELVPAVRRLLAKKVA' A
#
# COMPACT_ATOMS: atom_id res chain seq x y z
N MET A 1 5.05 20.79 -20.20
CA MET A 1 3.92 20.04 -19.59
C MET A 1 3.94 20.31 -18.10
N LYS A 2 2.86 20.84 -17.51
CA LYS A 2 2.80 21.00 -16.05
C LYS A 2 2.89 19.61 -15.44
N GLN A 3 3.84 19.39 -14.53
CA GLN A 3 3.85 18.18 -13.73
C GLN A 3 2.50 18.10 -13.00
N SER A 4 1.79 16.98 -13.17
CA SER A 4 0.66 16.68 -12.30
C SER A 4 1.17 16.70 -10.87
N ARG A 5 0.43 17.34 -9.95
CA ARG A 5 0.74 17.27 -8.52
C ARG A 5 0.64 15.83 -7.99
N PHE A 6 0.01 14.95 -8.75
CA PHE A 6 -0.28 13.58 -8.35
C PHE A 6 0.54 12.56 -9.17
N PRO A 7 0.94 11.44 -8.54
CA PRO A 7 1.55 10.31 -9.25
C PRO A 7 0.66 9.76 -10.38
N LYS A 8 1.24 8.94 -11.25
CA LYS A 8 0.47 8.25 -12.31
C LYS A 8 -0.65 7.41 -11.68
N GLY A 9 -1.88 7.56 -12.17
CA GLY A 9 -3.05 6.86 -11.64
C GLY A 9 -3.68 7.50 -10.40
N TRP A 10 -3.20 8.67 -9.99
CA TRP A 10 -3.77 9.48 -8.92
C TRP A 10 -4.30 10.81 -9.47
N ASP A 11 -5.49 11.17 -9.01
CA ASP A 11 -6.13 12.46 -9.25
C ASP A 11 -6.69 13.01 -7.92
N GLU A 12 -7.22 14.23 -7.96
CA GLU A 12 -7.75 14.89 -6.77
C GLU A 12 -8.96 14.15 -6.19
N GLU A 13 -9.82 13.58 -7.04
CA GLU A 13 -11.00 12.85 -6.59
C GLU A 13 -10.62 11.58 -5.83
N ARG A 14 -9.65 10.82 -6.33
CA ARG A 14 -9.12 9.64 -5.65
C ARG A 14 -8.50 10.01 -4.32
N VAL A 15 -7.73 11.10 -4.26
CA VAL A 15 -7.16 11.59 -3.00
C VAL A 15 -8.26 11.92 -1.99
N LYS A 16 -9.29 12.67 -2.40
CA LYS A 16 -10.41 13.01 -1.51
C LYS A 16 -11.13 11.77 -0.99
N ARG A 17 -11.45 10.80 -1.85
CA ARG A 17 -12.10 9.55 -1.41
C ARG A 17 -11.28 8.77 -0.38
N VAL A 18 -9.96 8.73 -0.54
CA VAL A 18 -9.06 8.07 0.41
C VAL A 18 -9.03 8.81 1.74
N LEU A 19 -8.96 10.15 1.71
CA LEU A 19 -9.02 10.97 2.92
C LEU A 19 -10.36 10.78 3.65
N ASP A 20 -11.47 10.92 2.95
CA ASP A 20 -12.82 10.76 3.52
C ASP A 20 -12.99 9.37 4.16
N HIS A 21 -12.43 8.32 3.55
CA HIS A 21 -12.46 6.96 4.11
C HIS A 21 -11.73 6.87 5.45
N TYR A 22 -10.45 7.28 5.49
CA TYR A 22 -9.64 7.18 6.71
C TYR A 22 -10.06 8.18 7.80
N GLU A 23 -10.64 9.33 7.44
CA GLU A 23 -11.18 10.30 8.41
C GLU A 23 -12.44 9.78 9.12
N ASN A 24 -13.23 8.93 8.46
CA ASN A 24 -14.48 8.38 9.02
C ASN A 24 -14.35 6.91 9.44
N GLN A 25 -13.16 6.32 9.31
CA GLN A 25 -12.89 4.95 9.74
C GLN A 25 -12.98 4.85 11.26
N THR A 26 -13.73 3.86 11.74
CA THR A 26 -13.79 3.56 13.18
C THR A 26 -12.55 2.80 13.64
N GLU A 27 -12.24 2.87 14.94
CA GLU A 27 -11.10 2.12 15.50
C GLU A 27 -11.19 0.62 15.22
N VAL A 28 -12.40 0.05 15.26
CA VAL A 28 -12.63 -1.38 14.99
C VAL A 28 -12.35 -1.71 13.52
N GLU A 29 -12.75 -0.85 12.58
CA GLU A 29 -12.47 -1.04 11.16
C GLU A 29 -10.97 -0.91 10.87
N ALA A 30 -10.27 0.02 11.52
CA ALA A 30 -8.82 0.17 11.38
C ALA A 30 -8.07 -1.09 11.86
N VAL A 31 -8.47 -1.64 13.02
CA VAL A 31 -7.91 -2.90 13.53
C VAL A 31 -8.19 -4.06 12.57
N ALA A 32 -9.43 -4.15 12.06
CA ALA A 32 -9.80 -5.21 11.12
C ALA A 32 -9.02 -5.14 9.80
N GLU A 33 -8.74 -3.93 9.28
CA GLU A 33 -7.90 -3.73 8.09
C GLU A 33 -6.46 -4.20 8.33
N ASP A 34 -5.88 -3.87 9.49
CA ASP A 34 -4.55 -4.30 9.88
C ASP A 34 -4.46 -5.83 10.04
N GLU A 35 -5.46 -6.46 10.70
CA GLU A 35 -5.52 -7.91 10.89
C GLU A 35 -5.74 -8.68 9.59
N ALA A 36 -6.58 -8.16 8.68
CA ALA A 36 -6.85 -8.79 7.39
C ALA A 36 -5.58 -8.95 6.54
N ALA A 37 -4.60 -8.04 6.67
CA ALA A 37 -3.32 -8.17 5.99
C ALA A 37 -2.54 -9.41 6.45
N TRP A 38 -2.66 -9.81 7.72
CA TRP A 38 -2.03 -11.02 8.26
C TRP A 38 -2.76 -12.30 7.88
N GLU A 39 -4.07 -12.22 7.66
CA GLU A 39 -4.92 -13.36 7.29
C GLU A 39 -4.88 -13.70 5.79
N ASP A 40 -4.31 -12.82 4.96
CA ASP A 40 -4.18 -13.06 3.52
C ASP A 40 -3.22 -14.22 3.22
N ALA A 41 -3.80 -15.41 3.01
CA ALA A 41 -3.08 -16.64 2.67
C ALA A 41 -2.35 -16.60 1.32
N SER A 42 -2.56 -15.57 0.49
CA SER A 42 -1.80 -15.37 -0.75
C SER A 42 -0.42 -14.76 -0.51
N GLN A 43 -0.16 -14.25 0.71
CA GLN A 43 1.09 -13.59 1.08
C GLN A 43 1.77 -14.28 2.25
N THR A 44 3.06 -13.99 2.43
CA THR A 44 3.83 -14.48 3.57
C THR A 44 4.67 -13.34 4.12
N PHE A 45 4.58 -13.14 5.43
CA PHE A 45 5.40 -12.18 6.16
C PHE A 45 6.76 -12.79 6.46
N VAL A 46 7.81 -12.08 6.11
CA VAL A 46 9.20 -12.50 6.32
C VAL A 46 10.01 -11.34 6.87
N GLU A 47 10.84 -11.63 7.88
CA GLU A 47 11.84 -10.67 8.33
C GLU A 47 12.95 -10.56 7.28
N VAL A 48 13.32 -9.33 6.91
CA VAL A 48 14.35 -9.06 5.91
C VAL A 48 15.35 -8.07 6.49
N PRO A 49 16.64 -8.42 6.57
CA PRO A 49 17.68 -7.44 6.91
C PRO A 49 17.61 -6.22 6.00
N ASN A 50 17.70 -5.02 6.57
CA ASN A 50 17.51 -3.75 5.85
C ASN A 50 18.40 -3.62 4.59
N GLU A 51 19.63 -4.12 4.65
CA GLU A 51 20.57 -4.14 3.54
C GLU A 51 20.10 -4.97 2.33
N LEU A 52 19.21 -5.95 2.55
CA LEU A 52 18.66 -6.83 1.52
C LEU A 52 17.33 -6.32 0.93
N VAL A 53 16.66 -5.35 1.58
CA VAL A 53 15.38 -4.80 1.11
C VAL A 53 15.43 -4.33 -0.36
N PRO A 54 16.48 -3.61 -0.83
CA PRO A 54 16.56 -3.22 -2.24
C PRO A 54 16.61 -4.42 -3.20
N ALA A 55 17.24 -5.53 -2.79
CA ALA A 55 17.34 -6.74 -3.63
C ALA A 55 15.98 -7.46 -3.73
N VAL A 56 15.25 -7.59 -2.63
CA VAL A 56 13.89 -8.15 -2.60
C VAL A 56 12.95 -7.31 -3.47
N ARG A 57 12.97 -5.98 -3.35
CA ARG A 57 12.15 -5.08 -4.18
C ARG A 57 12.42 -5.27 -5.68
N ARG A 58 13.70 -5.39 -6.07
CA ARG A 58 14.07 -5.65 -7.48
C ARG A 58 13.57 -7.00 -7.98
N LEU A 59 13.55 -8.03 -7.13
CA LEU A 59 13.02 -9.35 -7.47
C LEU A 59 11.51 -9.28 -7.72
N LEU A 60 10.75 -8.65 -6.81
CA LEU A 60 9.30 -8.48 -6.92
C LEU A 60 8.93 -7.70 -8.20
N ALA A 61 9.64 -6.62 -8.51
CA ALA A 61 9.39 -5.82 -9.70
C ALA A 61 9.51 -6.61 -11.02
N LYS A 62 10.28 -7.71 -11.06
CA LYS A 62 10.39 -8.59 -12.24
C LYS A 62 9.20 -9.53 -12.41
N LYS A 63 8.43 -9.78 -11.36
CA LYS A 63 7.28 -10.69 -11.35
C LYS A 63 5.94 -9.97 -11.53
N VAL A 64 5.90 -8.67 -11.27
CA VAL A 64 4.72 -7.80 -11.40
C VAL A 64 4.67 -7.12 -12.78
N ALA A 65 5.42 -7.63 -13.77
CA ALA A 65 5.42 -7.15 -15.15
C ALA A 65 4.47 -7.99 -16.02
#